data_AF-E1QWF2-F1
#
_entry.id   AF-E1QWF2-F1
#
_cell.length_a   1.000
_cell.length_b   1.000
_cell.length_c   1.000
_cell.angle_alpha   90.00
_cell.angle_beta   90.00
_cell.angle_gamma   90.00
#
_symmetry.space_group_name_H-M   'P 1'
#
loop_
_entity.id
_entity.type
_entity.pdbx_description
1 polymer ?
#
loop_
_entity_poly.entity_id
_entity_poly.type
_entity_poly.pdbx_seq_one_letter_code
_entity_poly.pdbx_strand_id
1 'polypeptide(L)'
;MSDLGALSVTCEPTSLTGCNPRESLLCHRFASCLVCCAAGVIAGAKPSALFSFDPGAVLGDGGAAVGRVVDTYARLLPGFGISLACVGRTGRRLNLLVWRRDLVTSVLRDADKRELLRAAGHDVRDADRLMGSFSRGLRAFFGCHDHMRRGGHRGRLAFPHEIGLVLGYPLADVIGFMCGGRETCRGPWKAYGDVEEARREFGRLRMQEERCRERFAYGATLASLLRGRGGAAA
;
A
#
# COMPACT_ATOMS: atom_id res chain seq x y z
N MET A 1 -19.50 -13.75 2.03
CA MET A 1 -19.17 -12.68 2.99
C MET A 1 -20.07 -11.50 2.69
N SER A 2 -20.79 -11.00 3.69
CA SER A 2 -21.57 -9.77 3.53
C SER A 2 -20.61 -8.57 3.53
N ASP A 3 -20.80 -7.63 2.61
CA ASP A 3 -19.93 -6.46 2.42
C ASP A 3 -19.89 -5.54 3.66
N LEU A 4 -20.96 -5.53 4.46
CA LEU A 4 -21.10 -4.72 5.67
C LEU A 4 -20.22 -5.22 6.84
N GLY A 5 -20.04 -6.53 6.98
CA GLY A 5 -19.24 -7.11 8.08
C GLY A 5 -17.73 -6.85 7.94
N ALA A 6 -17.21 -6.75 6.71
CA ALA A 6 -15.78 -6.53 6.49
C ALA A 6 -15.32 -5.11 6.88
N LEU A 7 -16.20 -4.11 6.77
CA LEU A 7 -15.87 -2.71 7.09
C LEU A 7 -16.10 -2.36 8.57
N SER A 8 -16.86 -3.16 9.31
CA SER A 8 -17.09 -2.98 10.75
C SER A 8 -15.94 -3.48 11.62
N VAL A 9 -14.88 -4.00 11.02
CA VAL A 9 -13.70 -4.54 11.71
C VAL A 9 -13.01 -3.48 12.60
N THR A 10 -12.68 -3.90 13.81
CA THR A 10 -11.92 -3.16 14.84
C THR A 10 -10.58 -3.84 15.14
N CYS A 11 -9.75 -3.22 15.99
CA CYS A 11 -8.48 -3.79 16.46
C CYS A 11 -8.65 -5.14 17.18
N GLU A 12 -9.74 -5.31 17.93
CA GLU A 12 -10.09 -6.55 18.62
C GLU A 12 -10.86 -7.51 17.69
N PRO A 13 -10.39 -8.77 17.53
CA PRO A 13 -11.09 -9.77 16.73
C PRO A 13 -12.45 -10.15 17.30
N THR A 14 -13.49 -10.01 16.50
CA THR A 14 -14.87 -10.42 16.83
C THR A 14 -15.48 -11.24 15.70
N SER A 15 -16.63 -11.86 15.95
CA SER A 15 -17.39 -12.58 14.92
C SER A 15 -18.07 -11.59 13.97
N LEU A 16 -17.86 -11.75 12.67
CA LEU A 16 -18.45 -10.89 11.65
C LEU A 16 -19.70 -11.54 11.04
N THR A 17 -20.77 -10.75 10.87
CA THR A 17 -22.03 -11.23 10.30
C THR A 17 -21.83 -11.78 8.88
N GLY A 18 -22.20 -13.04 8.66
CA GLY A 18 -22.07 -13.72 7.37
C GLY A 18 -20.64 -14.19 7.05
N CYS A 19 -19.78 -14.32 8.07
CA CYS A 19 -18.46 -14.94 8.01
C CYS A 19 -18.41 -16.12 8.98
N ASN A 20 -17.72 -17.20 8.60
CA ASN A 20 -17.33 -18.22 9.59
C ASN A 20 -16.19 -17.68 10.50
N PRO A 21 -15.83 -18.37 11.60
CA PRO A 21 -14.78 -17.89 12.52
C PRO A 21 -13.43 -17.66 11.85
N ARG A 22 -13.06 -18.51 10.89
CA ARG A 22 -11.80 -18.39 10.13
C ARG A 22 -11.79 -17.15 9.23
N GLU A 23 -12.89 -16.89 8.54
CA GLU A 23 -13.06 -15.71 7.69
C GLU A 23 -13.09 -14.43 8.52
N SER A 24 -13.75 -14.43 9.68
CA SER A 24 -13.76 -13.31 10.62
C SER A 24 -12.34 -12.97 11.07
N LEU A 25 -11.58 -13.97 11.55
CA LEU A 25 -10.19 -13.79 11.95
C LEU A 25 -9.31 -13.26 10.81
N LEU A 26 -9.47 -13.78 9.59
CA LEU A 26 -8.73 -13.30 8.42
C LEU A 26 -9.07 -11.85 8.08
N CYS A 27 -10.34 -11.44 8.20
CA CYS A 27 -10.76 -10.05 7.99
C CYS A 27 -10.12 -9.10 9.02
N HIS A 28 -10.11 -9.47 10.31
CA HIS A 28 -9.45 -8.69 11.35
C HIS A 28 -7.95 -8.57 11.09
N ARG A 29 -7.26 -9.68 10.77
CA ARG A 29 -5.82 -9.64 10.48
C ARG A 29 -5.50 -8.83 9.25
N PHE A 30 -6.32 -8.93 8.20
CA PHE A 30 -6.15 -8.13 6.99
C PHE A 30 -6.34 -6.63 7.29
N ALA A 31 -7.42 -6.25 7.97
CA ALA A 31 -7.68 -4.85 8.31
C ALA A 31 -6.58 -4.26 9.20
N SER A 32 -6.15 -5.00 10.23
CA SER A 32 -5.03 -4.57 11.07
C SER A 32 -3.75 -4.39 10.26
N CYS A 33 -3.45 -5.30 9.34
CA CYS A 33 -2.30 -5.15 8.44
C CYS A 33 -2.44 -3.93 7.53
N LEU A 34 -3.62 -3.71 6.95
CA LEU A 34 -3.92 -2.55 6.10
C LEU A 34 -3.75 -1.24 6.88
N VAL A 35 -4.30 -1.15 8.09
CA VAL A 35 -4.16 0.04 8.94
C VAL A 35 -2.69 0.27 9.33
N CYS A 36 -1.98 -0.77 9.77
CA CYS A 36 -0.58 -0.64 10.17
C CYS A 36 0.30 -0.16 9.00
N CYS A 37 0.16 -0.78 7.83
CA CYS A 37 1.04 -0.57 6.69
C CYS A 37 0.62 0.57 5.76
N ALA A 38 -0.66 0.92 5.72
CA ALA A 38 -1.22 1.91 4.80
C ALA A 38 -1.96 3.04 5.53
N ALA A 39 -1.64 3.30 6.81
CA ALA A 39 -2.16 4.43 7.59
C ALA A 39 -2.07 5.76 6.81
N GLY A 40 -0.94 6.02 6.14
CA GLY A 40 -0.77 7.23 5.35
C GLY A 40 -1.71 7.30 4.15
N VAL A 41 -2.02 6.16 3.52
CA VAL A 41 -3.00 6.10 2.43
C VAL A 41 -4.42 6.30 2.98
N ILE A 42 -4.77 5.64 4.08
CA ILE A 42 -6.08 5.78 4.74
C ILE A 42 -6.32 7.25 5.13
N ALA A 43 -5.34 7.87 5.79
CA ALA A 43 -5.36 9.26 6.22
C ALA A 43 -5.27 10.29 5.07
N GLY A 44 -4.94 9.86 3.84
CA GLY A 44 -4.76 10.76 2.70
C GLY A 44 -3.43 11.53 2.71
N ALA A 45 -2.47 11.10 3.51
CA ALA A 45 -1.11 11.64 3.58
C ALA A 45 -0.20 11.11 2.46
N LYS A 46 -0.46 9.88 1.98
CA LYS A 46 0.36 9.20 0.96
C LYS A 46 -0.49 8.75 -0.23
N PRO A 47 0.02 8.84 -1.48
CA PRO A 47 -0.70 8.36 -2.64
C PRO A 47 -0.83 6.84 -2.67
N SER A 48 0.19 6.10 -2.19
CA SER A 48 0.21 4.64 -2.23
C SER A 48 1.04 4.02 -1.11
N ALA A 49 0.82 2.73 -0.88
CA ALA A 49 1.63 1.86 -0.04
C ALA A 49 1.78 0.47 -0.68
N LEU A 50 3.00 -0.07 -0.67
CA LEU A 50 3.31 -1.46 -1.02
C LEU A 50 3.68 -2.20 0.26
N PHE A 51 2.97 -3.29 0.57
CA PHE A 51 3.19 -4.04 1.81
C PHE A 51 2.91 -5.53 1.63
N SER A 52 3.40 -6.34 2.58
CA SER A 52 3.18 -7.79 2.57
C SER A 52 2.19 -8.18 3.65
N PHE A 53 1.08 -8.80 3.26
CA PHE A 53 0.12 -9.40 4.18
C PHE A 53 0.43 -10.86 4.44
N ASP A 54 0.49 -11.24 5.70
CA ASP A 54 0.71 -12.61 6.14
C ASP A 54 -0.58 -13.19 6.76
N PRO A 55 -1.26 -14.13 6.07
CA PRO A 55 -2.48 -14.75 6.60
C PRO A 55 -2.21 -15.72 7.77
N GLY A 56 -0.94 -16.01 8.12
CA GLY A 56 -0.55 -16.91 9.21
C GLY A 56 -0.83 -18.40 8.99
N ALA A 57 -0.56 -19.22 10.01
CA ALA A 57 -0.74 -20.67 10.01
C ALA A 57 -2.20 -21.14 9.91
N VAL A 58 -3.16 -20.21 9.86
CA VAL A 58 -4.57 -20.47 9.54
C VAL A 58 -4.71 -21.19 8.18
N LEU A 59 -3.64 -21.27 7.38
CA LEU A 59 -3.54 -21.97 6.09
C LEU A 59 -3.09 -23.45 6.20
N GLY A 60 -3.93 -24.31 6.76
CA GLY A 60 -4.13 -25.63 6.13
C GLY A 60 -5.11 -25.46 4.97
N ASP A 61 -4.74 -25.84 3.74
CA ASP A 61 -5.55 -25.86 2.50
C ASP A 61 -6.37 -24.60 2.10
N GLY A 62 -6.15 -23.43 2.72
CA GLY A 62 -7.07 -22.29 2.68
C GLY A 62 -6.74 -21.08 1.80
N GLY A 63 -5.98 -21.26 0.72
CA GLY A 63 -5.64 -20.14 -0.19
C GLY A 63 -6.88 -19.39 -0.72
N ALA A 64 -7.97 -20.12 -0.97
CA ALA A 64 -9.24 -19.56 -1.46
C ALA A 64 -9.89 -18.55 -0.48
N ALA A 65 -9.78 -18.79 0.84
CA ALA A 65 -10.35 -17.89 1.84
C ALA A 65 -9.61 -16.53 1.88
N VAL A 66 -8.29 -16.57 1.76
CA VAL A 66 -7.47 -15.35 1.70
C VAL A 66 -7.78 -14.55 0.43
N GLY A 67 -7.90 -15.24 -0.71
CA GLY A 67 -8.34 -14.62 -1.97
C GLY A 67 -9.67 -13.89 -1.81
N ARG A 68 -10.70 -14.56 -1.27
CA ARG A 68 -12.02 -13.95 -1.01
C ARG A 68 -11.95 -12.71 -0.13
N VAL A 69 -11.12 -12.71 0.91
CA VAL A 69 -10.95 -11.55 1.79
C VAL A 69 -10.34 -10.38 1.01
N VAL A 70 -9.24 -10.60 0.30
CA VAL A 70 -8.59 -9.57 -0.52
C VAL A 70 -9.54 -9.03 -1.59
N ASP A 71 -10.25 -9.91 -2.30
CA ASP A 71 -11.20 -9.53 -3.35
C ASP A 71 -12.36 -8.70 -2.78
N THR A 72 -12.79 -8.99 -1.55
CA THR A 72 -13.85 -8.23 -0.91
C THR A 72 -13.39 -6.83 -0.55
N TYR A 73 -12.21 -6.66 0.04
CA TYR A 73 -11.66 -5.32 0.26
C TYR A 73 -11.37 -4.59 -1.06
N ALA A 74 -10.94 -5.29 -2.11
CA ALA A 74 -10.74 -4.69 -3.43
C ALA A 74 -12.03 -4.17 -4.06
N ARG A 75 -13.20 -4.76 -3.73
CA ARG A 75 -14.53 -4.24 -4.12
C ARG A 75 -15.03 -3.10 -3.24
N LEU A 76 -14.71 -3.12 -1.95
CA LEU A 76 -15.25 -2.16 -0.96
C LEU A 76 -14.46 -0.86 -0.87
N LEU A 77 -13.14 -0.93 -0.91
CA LEU A 77 -12.26 0.23 -0.78
C LEU A 77 -12.47 1.31 -1.86
N PRO A 78 -12.85 0.98 -3.12
CA PRO A 78 -13.15 1.99 -4.13
C PRO A 78 -14.23 2.99 -3.72
N GLY A 79 -15.20 2.57 -2.88
CA GLY A 79 -16.21 3.47 -2.31
C GLY A 79 -15.64 4.57 -1.40
N PHE A 80 -14.37 4.45 -1.00
CA PHE A 80 -13.63 5.43 -0.20
C PHE A 80 -12.48 6.10 -0.99
N GLY A 81 -12.45 5.92 -2.32
CA GLY A 81 -11.42 6.43 -3.21
C GLY A 81 -10.08 5.69 -3.14
N ILE A 82 -10.06 4.50 -2.52
CA ILE A 82 -8.87 3.67 -2.36
C ILE A 82 -9.01 2.43 -3.25
N SER A 83 -7.97 2.10 -4.00
CA SER A 83 -7.88 0.87 -4.78
C SER A 83 -6.86 -0.07 -4.18
N LEU A 84 -7.08 -1.37 -4.36
CA LEU A 84 -6.23 -2.43 -3.82
C LEU A 84 -5.95 -3.47 -4.92
N ALA A 85 -4.69 -3.86 -5.07
CA ALA A 85 -4.28 -4.91 -5.97
C ALA A 85 -3.31 -5.89 -5.29
N CYS A 86 -3.54 -7.20 -5.49
CA CYS A 86 -2.51 -8.19 -5.25
C CYS A 86 -1.49 -8.14 -6.38
N VAL A 87 -0.23 -7.88 -6.03
CA VAL A 87 0.89 -7.72 -6.97
C VAL A 87 1.89 -8.87 -6.87
N GLY A 88 1.64 -9.89 -6.06
CA GLY A 88 2.44 -11.10 -6.05
C GLY A 88 2.33 -11.88 -4.76
N ARG A 89 3.11 -12.95 -4.67
CA ARG A 89 3.23 -13.78 -3.48
C ARG A 89 4.71 -14.13 -3.26
N THR A 90 5.13 -14.14 -2.00
CA THR A 90 6.49 -14.57 -1.63
C THR A 90 6.36 -15.54 -0.46
N GLY A 91 6.51 -16.83 -0.75
CA GLY A 91 6.18 -17.89 0.21
C GLY A 91 4.68 -17.84 0.57
N ARG A 92 4.37 -17.61 1.85
CA ARG A 92 2.98 -17.48 2.36
C ARG A 92 2.44 -16.05 2.36
N ARG A 93 3.29 -15.04 2.13
CA ARG A 93 2.91 -13.64 2.19
C ARG A 93 2.38 -13.16 0.84
N LEU A 94 1.27 -12.43 0.86
CA LEU A 94 0.77 -11.70 -0.32
C LEU A 94 1.40 -10.31 -0.36
N ASN A 95 1.85 -9.89 -1.53
CA ASN A 95 2.32 -8.52 -1.75
C ASN A 95 1.17 -7.70 -2.32
N LEU A 96 0.83 -6.61 -1.64
CA LEU A 96 -0.36 -5.81 -1.89
C LEU A 96 0.05 -4.37 -2.16
N LEU A 97 -0.53 -3.79 -3.22
CA LEU A 97 -0.41 -2.38 -3.55
C LEU A 97 -1.76 -1.72 -3.30
N VAL A 98 -1.78 -0.68 -2.47
CA VAL A 98 -2.98 0.09 -2.15
C VAL A 98 -2.74 1.56 -2.45
N TRP A 99 -3.68 2.24 -3.12
CA TRP A 99 -3.48 3.63 -3.52
C TRP A 99 -4.77 4.45 -3.52
N ARG A 100 -4.61 5.77 -3.39
CA ARG A 100 -5.66 6.76 -3.57
C ARG A 100 -5.59 7.37 -4.97
N ARG A 101 -6.68 7.28 -5.72
CA ARG A 101 -6.75 7.74 -7.12
C ARG A 101 -6.49 9.23 -7.26
N ASP A 102 -7.06 10.05 -6.37
CA ASP A 102 -6.91 11.51 -6.37
C ASP A 102 -5.45 11.92 -6.10
N LEU A 103 -4.80 11.30 -5.12
CA LEU A 103 -3.40 11.60 -4.81
C LEU A 103 -2.42 11.11 -5.89
N VAL A 104 -2.66 9.96 -6.52
CA VAL A 104 -1.85 9.53 -7.68
C VAL A 104 -2.06 10.48 -8.86
N THR A 105 -3.28 11.01 -9.04
CA THR A 105 -3.54 12.05 -10.04
C THR A 105 -2.74 13.32 -9.73
N SER A 106 -2.60 13.71 -8.47
CA SER A 106 -1.75 14.83 -8.07
C SER A 106 -0.26 14.59 -8.37
N VAL A 107 0.24 13.35 -8.22
CA VAL A 107 1.61 13.00 -8.63
C VAL A 107 1.82 13.24 -10.13
N LEU A 108 0.82 12.91 -10.97
CA LEU A 108 0.88 13.10 -12.43
C LEU A 108 0.77 14.56 -12.89
N ARG A 109 0.33 15.48 -12.01
CA ARG A 109 0.28 16.92 -12.32
C ARG A 109 1.64 17.60 -12.23
N ASP A 110 2.57 16.99 -11.50
CA ASP A 110 3.94 17.44 -11.40
C ASP A 110 4.70 16.98 -12.66
N ALA A 111 5.19 17.95 -13.44
CA ALA A 111 5.77 17.70 -14.75
C ALA A 111 7.04 16.84 -14.67
N ASP A 112 7.89 17.09 -13.67
CA ASP A 112 9.17 16.40 -13.51
C ASP A 112 8.97 14.96 -13.05
N LYS A 113 8.05 14.74 -12.11
CA LYS A 113 7.65 13.38 -11.70
C LYS A 113 7.03 12.61 -12.87
N ARG A 114 6.17 13.27 -13.65
CA ARG A 114 5.54 12.66 -14.82
C ARG A 114 6.58 12.27 -15.87
N GLU A 115 7.60 13.10 -16.07
CA GLU A 115 8.69 12.81 -17.02
C GLU A 115 9.54 11.63 -16.56
N LEU A 116 9.94 11.57 -15.29
CA LEU A 116 10.67 10.41 -14.74
C LEU A 116 9.87 9.11 -14.94
N LEU A 117 8.58 9.13 -14.63
CA LEU A 117 7.71 7.96 -14.79
C LEU A 117 7.55 7.54 -16.26
N ARG A 118 7.45 8.51 -17.18
CA ARG A 118 7.39 8.25 -18.63
C ARG A 118 8.71 7.65 -19.13
N ALA A 119 9.84 8.21 -18.74
CA ALA A 119 11.18 7.73 -19.10
C ALA A 119 11.43 6.31 -18.56
N ALA A 120 10.86 5.96 -17.40
CA ALA A 120 10.88 4.60 -16.85
C ALA A 120 9.92 3.63 -17.57
N GLY A 121 9.16 4.08 -18.58
CA GLY A 121 8.28 3.23 -19.40
C GLY A 121 6.86 3.08 -18.87
N HIS A 122 6.42 3.93 -17.93
CA HIS A 122 5.04 3.90 -17.44
C HIS A 122 4.07 4.69 -18.32
N ASP A 123 2.81 4.23 -18.33
CA ASP A 123 1.71 4.93 -18.98
C ASP A 123 1.17 6.01 -18.03
N VAL A 124 1.55 7.26 -18.28
CA VAL A 124 1.29 8.42 -17.41
C VAL A 124 0.07 9.25 -17.84
N ARG A 125 -0.83 8.69 -18.66
CA ARG A 125 -2.04 9.39 -19.12
C ARG A 125 -3.04 9.68 -18.00
N ASP A 126 -3.19 8.74 -17.08
CA ASP A 126 -4.06 8.84 -15.92
C ASP A 126 -3.59 7.90 -14.80
N ALA A 127 -4.17 8.08 -13.60
CA ALA A 127 -3.79 7.31 -12.42
C ALA A 127 -4.05 5.80 -12.57
N ASP A 128 -5.10 5.40 -13.27
CA ASP A 128 -5.46 3.98 -13.42
C ASP A 128 -4.43 3.27 -14.31
N ARG A 129 -4.02 3.92 -15.41
CA ARG A 129 -2.98 3.40 -16.33
C ARG A 129 -1.61 3.33 -15.66
N LEU A 130 -1.24 4.34 -14.89
CA LEU A 130 0.03 4.36 -14.14
C LEU A 130 0.08 3.22 -13.14
N MET A 131 -0.93 3.11 -12.28
CA MET A 131 -1.00 2.07 -11.25
C MET A 131 -1.18 0.67 -11.85
N GLY A 132 -1.83 0.57 -13.02
CA GLY A 132 -1.88 -0.65 -13.82
C GLY A 132 -0.51 -1.06 -14.34
N SER A 133 0.32 -0.12 -14.79
CA SER A 133 1.71 -0.38 -15.20
C SER A 133 2.55 -0.89 -14.03
N PHE A 134 2.54 -0.19 -12.88
CA PHE A 134 3.21 -0.66 -11.66
C PHE A 134 2.73 -2.03 -11.21
N SER A 135 1.42 -2.27 -11.22
CA SER A 135 0.86 -3.57 -10.83
C SER A 135 1.36 -4.71 -11.71
N ARG A 136 1.48 -4.49 -13.03
CA ARG A 136 2.05 -5.49 -13.94
C ARG A 136 3.54 -5.71 -13.70
N GLY A 137 4.33 -4.64 -13.58
CA GLY A 137 5.77 -4.72 -13.32
C GLY A 137 6.10 -5.43 -12.01
N LEU A 138 5.39 -5.09 -10.93
CA LEU A 138 5.54 -5.75 -9.63
C LEU A 138 5.14 -7.23 -9.67
N ARG A 139 4.07 -7.60 -10.39
CA ARG A 139 3.69 -9.02 -10.58
C ARG A 139 4.78 -9.81 -11.29
N ALA A 140 5.37 -9.24 -12.33
CA ALA A 140 6.51 -9.87 -13.01
C ALA A 140 7.69 -10.03 -12.04
N PHE A 141 8.06 -8.97 -11.32
CA PHE A 141 9.15 -8.99 -10.34
C PHE A 141 8.96 -10.05 -9.26
N PHE A 142 7.83 -10.01 -8.54
CA PHE A 142 7.56 -10.96 -7.46
C PHE A 142 7.40 -12.39 -7.96
N GLY A 143 6.84 -12.58 -9.17
CA GLY A 143 6.73 -13.89 -9.81
C GLY A 143 8.10 -14.51 -10.12
N CYS A 144 9.02 -13.75 -10.69
CA CYS A 144 10.39 -14.20 -10.92
C CYS A 144 11.12 -14.50 -9.60
N HIS A 145 10.96 -13.64 -8.60
CA HIS A 145 11.60 -13.82 -7.29
C HIS A 145 11.09 -15.07 -6.55
N ASP A 146 9.78 -15.31 -6.55
CA ASP A 146 9.16 -16.49 -5.93
C ASP A 146 9.54 -17.78 -6.67
N HIS A 147 9.67 -17.74 -8.01
CA HIS A 147 10.17 -18.87 -8.80
C HIS A 147 11.63 -19.22 -8.46
N MET A 148 12.51 -18.22 -8.37
CA MET A 148 13.91 -18.42 -7.96
C MET A 148 14.02 -18.99 -6.55
N ARG A 149 13.21 -18.51 -5.59
CA ARG A 149 13.17 -19.05 -4.23
C ARG A 149 12.78 -20.53 -4.16
N ARG A 150 12.09 -21.06 -5.18
CA ARG A 150 11.73 -22.49 -5.30
C ARG A 150 12.73 -23.30 -6.15
N GLY A 151 13.93 -22.76 -6.41
CA GLY A 151 14.97 -23.44 -7.19
C GLY A 151 14.84 -23.25 -8.71
N GLY A 152 13.95 -22.36 -9.16
CA GLY A 152 13.77 -22.05 -10.57
C GLY A 152 14.89 -21.17 -11.15
N HIS A 153 15.17 -21.33 -12.45
CA HIS A 153 16.28 -20.68 -13.15
C HIS A 153 15.74 -19.63 -14.14
N ARG A 154 15.02 -18.61 -13.63
CA ARG A 154 14.56 -17.47 -14.42
C ARG A 154 15.47 -16.26 -14.25
N GLY A 155 15.49 -15.38 -15.25
CA GLY A 155 16.20 -14.11 -15.18
C GLY A 155 15.74 -13.24 -13.99
N ARG A 156 16.69 -12.53 -13.38
CA ARG A 156 16.42 -11.59 -12.28
C ARG A 156 15.87 -10.28 -12.84
N LEU A 157 14.62 -9.98 -12.52
CA LEU A 157 14.05 -8.65 -12.78
C LEU A 157 14.48 -7.68 -11.69
N ALA A 158 14.82 -6.45 -12.07
CA ALA A 158 15.07 -5.37 -11.13
C ALA A 158 13.75 -4.89 -10.51
N PHE A 159 13.82 -4.40 -9.27
CA PHE A 159 12.67 -3.76 -8.64
C PHE A 159 12.47 -2.35 -9.22
N PRO A 160 11.23 -1.94 -9.56
CA PRO A 160 10.95 -0.62 -10.12
C PRO A 160 11.07 0.46 -9.03
N HIS A 161 12.27 1.02 -8.84
CA HIS A 161 12.55 1.96 -7.75
C HIS A 161 11.87 3.32 -7.92
N GLU A 162 11.54 3.71 -9.15
CA GLU A 162 10.73 4.86 -9.52
C GLU A 162 9.32 4.85 -8.89
N ILE A 163 8.85 3.69 -8.40
CA ILE A 163 7.62 3.57 -7.61
C ILE A 163 7.63 4.48 -6.37
N GLY A 164 8.81 4.89 -5.89
CA GLY A 164 8.95 5.85 -4.80
C GLY A 164 8.09 7.11 -4.99
N LEU A 165 7.91 7.57 -6.24
CA LEU A 165 7.08 8.73 -6.54
C LEU A 165 5.60 8.51 -6.19
N VAL A 166 5.04 7.35 -6.54
CA VAL A 166 3.65 7.03 -6.18
C VAL A 166 3.52 6.58 -4.72
N LEU A 167 4.61 6.17 -4.08
CA LEU A 167 4.67 5.99 -2.62
C LEU A 167 4.75 7.32 -1.85
N GLY A 168 4.87 8.46 -2.56
CA GLY A 168 4.88 9.79 -1.97
C GLY A 168 6.25 10.31 -1.57
N TYR A 169 7.34 9.71 -2.05
CA TYR A 169 8.69 10.22 -1.80
C TYR A 169 9.00 11.41 -2.71
N PRO A 170 9.75 12.43 -2.22
CA PRO A 170 10.22 13.55 -3.03
C PRO A 170 10.99 13.09 -4.26
N LEU A 171 10.91 13.86 -5.35
CA LEU A 171 11.58 13.53 -6.62
C LEU A 171 13.09 13.39 -6.45
N ALA A 172 13.73 14.33 -5.73
CA ALA A 172 15.16 14.31 -5.44
C ALA A 172 15.58 13.03 -4.72
N ASP A 173 14.73 12.52 -3.82
CA ASP A 173 15.04 11.32 -3.04
C ASP A 173 14.92 10.05 -3.89
N VAL A 174 13.94 10.00 -4.79
CA VAL A 174 13.79 8.88 -5.74
C VAL A 174 14.97 8.84 -6.70
N ILE A 175 15.33 9.98 -7.30
CA ILE A 175 16.48 10.09 -8.20
C ILE A 175 17.78 9.73 -7.45
N GLY A 176 18.00 10.31 -6.28
CA GLY A 176 19.18 10.05 -5.47
C GLY A 176 19.34 8.57 -5.11
N PHE A 177 18.23 7.89 -4.78
CA PHE A 177 18.24 6.45 -4.55
C PHE A 177 18.58 5.66 -5.82
N MET A 178 17.93 5.97 -6.96
CA MET A 178 18.15 5.27 -8.23
C MET A 178 19.58 5.43 -8.75
N CYS A 179 20.20 6.59 -8.53
CA CYS A 179 21.57 6.89 -8.95
C CYS A 179 22.64 6.38 -7.97
N GLY A 180 22.26 5.78 -6.83
CA GLY A 180 23.21 5.33 -5.83
C GLY A 180 23.95 6.47 -5.11
N GLY A 181 23.28 7.62 -4.94
CA GLY A 181 23.84 8.79 -4.27
C GLY A 181 24.16 8.57 -2.79
N ARG A 182 24.81 9.57 -2.17
CA ARG A 182 25.02 9.61 -0.72
C ARG A 182 23.78 10.22 -0.06
N GLU A 183 23.17 9.49 0.88
CA GLU A 183 22.03 10.00 1.64
C GLU A 183 22.44 11.17 2.54
N THR A 184 21.57 12.18 2.64
CA THR A 184 21.74 13.36 3.49
C THR A 184 21.04 13.17 4.83
N CYS A 185 19.91 12.46 4.84
CA CYS A 185 19.14 12.15 6.03
C CYS A 185 18.46 10.78 5.89
N ARG A 186 18.08 10.17 7.02
CA ARG A 186 17.35 8.90 7.05
C ARG A 186 16.21 8.95 8.07
N GLY A 187 15.06 8.48 7.64
CA GLY A 187 13.86 8.28 8.45
C GLY A 187 13.01 7.16 7.86
N PRO A 188 11.70 7.37 7.60
CA PRO A 188 10.84 6.40 6.91
C PRO A 188 11.34 6.03 5.50
N TRP A 189 12.11 6.91 4.85
CA TRP A 189 12.94 6.61 3.68
C TRP A 189 14.32 7.28 3.81
N LYS A 190 15.18 7.05 2.82
CA LYS A 190 16.47 7.72 2.68
C LYS A 190 16.28 9.00 1.89
N ALA A 191 16.66 10.14 2.45
CA ALA A 191 16.61 11.42 1.77
C ALA A 191 17.97 11.77 1.17
N TYR A 192 17.93 12.52 0.08
CA TYR A 192 19.07 12.93 -0.74
C TYR A 192 19.07 14.44 -1.01
N GLY A 193 17.97 15.13 -0.70
CA GLY A 193 17.86 16.59 -0.74
C GLY A 193 18.16 17.27 0.61
N ASP A 194 17.42 18.35 0.90
CA ASP A 194 17.55 19.14 2.11
C ASP A 194 17.18 18.34 3.38
N VAL A 195 18.06 18.37 4.38
CA VAL A 195 17.92 17.59 5.62
C VAL A 195 16.74 18.06 6.46
N GLU A 196 16.52 19.37 6.54
CA GLU A 196 15.48 19.95 7.39
C GLU A 196 14.10 19.80 6.75
N GLU A 197 14.00 19.94 5.43
CA GLU A 197 12.80 19.61 4.66
C GLU A 197 12.43 18.13 4.83
N ALA A 198 13.38 17.21 4.68
CA ALA A 198 13.16 15.79 4.88
C ALA A 198 12.65 15.48 6.30
N ARG A 199 13.29 16.05 7.34
CA ARG A 199 12.87 15.87 8.74
C ARG A 199 11.46 16.39 9.01
N ARG A 200 11.11 17.56 8.47
CA ARG A 200 9.74 18.10 8.59
C ARG A 200 8.73 17.15 7.95
N GLU A 201 9.03 16.66 6.75
CA GLU A 201 8.12 15.75 6.04
C GLU A 201 7.98 14.40 6.74
N PHE A 202 9.08 13.86 7.30
CA PHE A 202 9.04 12.66 8.14
C PHE A 202 8.13 12.84 9.36
N GLY A 203 8.26 13.97 10.06
CA GLY A 203 7.44 14.29 11.23
C GLY A 203 5.97 14.44 10.88
N ARG A 204 5.68 15.16 9.78
CA ARG A 204 4.30 15.35 9.27
C ARG A 204 3.66 14.02 8.93
N LEU A 205 4.36 13.16 8.18
CA LEU A 205 3.85 11.85 7.82
C LEU A 205 3.63 10.98 9.06
N ARG A 206 4.63 10.91 9.95
CA ARG A 206 4.56 10.11 11.17
C ARG A 206 3.33 10.46 12.01
N MET A 207 3.09 11.75 12.26
CA MET A 207 1.94 12.21 13.05
C MET A 207 0.61 11.78 12.42
N GLN A 208 0.47 11.92 11.10
CA GLN A 208 -0.75 11.53 10.38
C GLN A 208 -0.98 10.02 10.42
N GLU A 209 0.08 9.22 10.27
CA GLU A 209 -0.02 7.77 10.34
C GLU A 209 -0.30 7.28 11.77
N GLU A 210 0.36 7.85 12.78
CA GLU A 210 0.13 7.53 14.20
C GLU A 210 -1.31 7.81 14.61
N ARG A 211 -1.85 8.99 14.28
CA ARG A 211 -3.26 9.31 14.56
C ARG A 211 -4.24 8.30 13.95
N CYS A 212 -3.95 7.80 12.75
CA CYS A 212 -4.78 6.77 12.11
C CYS A 212 -4.68 5.43 12.85
N ARG A 213 -3.47 5.01 13.22
CA ARG A 213 -3.23 3.75 13.95
C ARG A 213 -3.81 3.79 15.36
N GLU A 214 -3.65 4.90 16.06
CA GLU A 214 -4.20 5.12 17.41
C GLU A 214 -5.73 5.05 17.41
N ARG A 215 -6.40 5.74 16.49
CA ARG A 215 -7.86 5.64 16.36
C ARG A 215 -8.32 4.19 16.22
N PHE A 216 -7.64 3.41 15.37
CA PHE A 216 -7.95 1.99 15.22
C PHE A 216 -7.72 1.20 16.51
N ALA A 217 -6.58 1.44 17.18
CA ALA A 217 -6.23 0.80 18.44
C ALA A 217 -7.24 1.10 19.56
N TYR A 218 -7.84 2.30 19.57
CA TYR A 218 -8.92 2.70 20.46
C TYR A 218 -10.33 2.27 20.00
N GLY A 219 -10.42 1.26 19.12
CA GLY A 219 -11.68 0.62 18.75
C GLY A 219 -12.44 1.27 17.59
N ALA A 220 -11.87 2.26 16.90
CA ALA A 220 -12.49 2.80 15.70
C ALA A 220 -12.61 1.71 14.62
N THR A 221 -13.76 1.60 13.97
CA THR A 221 -13.94 0.67 12.86
C THR A 221 -13.14 1.11 11.64
N LEU A 222 -12.74 0.16 10.80
CA LEU A 222 -12.08 0.45 9.52
C LEU A 222 -12.91 1.41 8.66
N ALA A 223 -14.24 1.24 8.61
CA ALA A 223 -15.14 2.18 7.94
C ALA A 223 -14.97 3.62 8.43
N SER A 224 -14.86 3.84 9.74
CA SER A 224 -14.74 5.18 10.32
C SER A 224 -13.38 5.83 10.01
N LEU A 225 -12.33 5.04 9.87
CA LEU A 225 -11.01 5.53 9.46
C LEU A 225 -11.04 5.94 7.99
N LEU A 226 -11.63 5.10 7.13
CA LEU A 226 -11.75 5.36 5.70
C LEU A 226 -12.64 6.57 5.38
N ARG A 227 -13.71 6.80 6.17
CA ARG A 227 -14.58 7.99 6.06
C ARG A 227 -13.97 9.24 6.67
N GLY A 228 -13.13 9.08 7.68
CA GLY A 228 -12.60 10.15 8.51
C GLY A 228 -11.54 11.03 7.84
N ARG A 229 -11.72 11.44 6.57
CA ARG A 229 -11.10 12.66 6.03
C ARG A 229 -11.62 13.86 6.84
N GLY A 230 -11.11 14.01 8.06
CA GLY A 230 -11.39 15.11 8.96
C GLY A 230 -10.23 16.10 8.92
N GLY A 231 -10.45 17.21 8.21
CA GLY A 231 -9.89 18.54 8.50
C GLY A 231 -8.36 18.68 8.57
N ALA A 232 -7.75 19.04 7.45
CA ALA A 232 -6.53 19.86 7.39
C ALA A 232 -6.42 20.49 6.00
N ALA A 233 -7.40 21.35 5.66
CA ALA A 233 -7.36 22.33 4.58
C ALA A 233 -8.54 23.28 4.81
N ALA A 234 -8.36 24.20 5.75
CA ALA A 234 -9.05 25.48 5.82
C ALA A 234 -7.96 26.52 6.07
#